data_AF-A0A3N5DBU3-F1
#
_entry.id   AF-A0A3N5DBU3-F1
#
_cell.length_a   1.000
_cell.length_b   1.000
_cell.length_c   1.000
_cell.angle_alpha   90.00
_cell.angle_beta   90.00
_cell.angle_gamma   90.00
#
_symmetry.space_group_name_H-M   'P 1'
#
loop_
_entity.id
_entity.type
_entity.pdbx_description
1 polymer ?
#
loop_
_entity_poly.entity_id
_entity_poly.type
_entity_poly.pdbx_seq_one_letter_code
_entity_poly.pdbx_strand_id
1 'polypeptide(L)'
;MEGVKRLASRSGRGGAFEVWTVRLLLPALVLALLATVAAVAGFRYEELPALFDGPERGTWLALSLNGEDVAARGFLVRVEGGDVVAGHDGCNAWGRTGETDPASGRPITTTTLVACDPIPYQQAYRRLAFGDAAMQVGADGRLALRIGDTAGTFRRWTGDDTETQRDRAERPGPARSAPPPPSAPPPAPSPPLDPVAANFPTG
;
A
#
# COMPACT_ATOMS: atom_id res chain seq x y z
N MET A 1 37.35 -79.79 38.12
CA MET A 1 37.72 -78.38 37.88
C MET A 1 37.18 -78.00 36.51
N GLU A 2 35.95 -77.50 36.45
CA GLU A 2 35.37 -76.97 35.21
C GLU A 2 34.88 -75.56 35.51
N GLY A 3 35.57 -74.60 34.92
CA GLY A 3 35.23 -73.19 34.99
C GLY A 3 34.32 -72.82 33.84
N VAL A 4 33.03 -72.64 34.11
CA VAL A 4 32.13 -71.87 33.24
C VAL A 4 31.47 -70.81 34.10
N LYS A 5 32.02 -69.59 34.06
CA LYS A 5 31.39 -68.39 34.61
C LYS A 5 31.33 -67.33 33.52
N ARG A 6 30.12 -66.78 33.38
CA ARG A 6 29.71 -65.53 32.70
C ARG A 6 29.39 -65.64 31.19
N LEU A 7 28.13 -65.98 30.91
CA LEU A 7 27.41 -65.32 29.83
C LEU A 7 27.11 -63.89 30.30
N ALA A 8 27.85 -62.93 29.75
CA ALA A 8 27.58 -61.52 29.91
C ALA A 8 26.26 -61.18 29.20
N SER A 9 25.25 -60.79 29.99
CA SER A 9 24.13 -59.99 29.52
C SER A 9 24.69 -58.74 28.83
N ARG A 10 24.60 -58.70 27.50
CA ARG A 10 24.86 -57.51 26.70
C ARG A 10 23.54 -56.99 26.15
N SER A 11 22.64 -56.58 27.04
CA SER A 11 21.49 -55.73 26.67
C SER A 11 21.87 -54.28 26.99
N GLY A 12 21.80 -53.38 26.00
CA GLY A 12 22.02 -51.95 26.27
C GLY A 12 22.61 -51.11 25.14
N ARG A 13 22.29 -51.37 23.87
CA ARG A 13 22.67 -50.47 22.75
C ARG A 13 21.53 -50.05 21.82
N GLY A 14 20.32 -50.58 22.00
CA GLY A 14 19.16 -50.25 21.14
C GLY A 14 18.33 -49.04 21.61
N GLY A 15 18.22 -48.80 22.91
CA GLY A 15 17.24 -47.84 23.44
C GLY A 15 17.59 -46.35 23.26
N ALA A 16 18.88 -46.00 23.20
CA ALA A 16 19.26 -44.59 23.07
C ALA A 16 19.04 -44.06 21.64
N PHE A 17 19.27 -44.88 20.62
CA PHE A 17 19.10 -44.46 19.22
C PHE A 17 17.61 -44.30 18.89
N GLU A 18 16.76 -45.24 19.30
CA GLU A 18 15.29 -45.16 19.11
C GLU A 18 14.68 -43.90 19.75
N VAL A 19 15.10 -43.53 20.96
CA VAL A 19 14.54 -42.37 21.67
C VAL A 19 14.91 -41.05 21.00
N TRP A 20 16.13 -40.92 20.50
CA TRP A 20 16.58 -39.70 19.80
C TRP A 20 15.97 -39.58 18.40
N THR A 21 15.86 -40.69 17.68
CA THR A 21 15.25 -40.73 16.34
C THR A 21 13.76 -40.38 16.41
N VAL A 22 13.00 -40.92 17.37
CA VAL A 22 11.59 -40.55 17.57
C VAL A 22 11.44 -39.09 18.02
N ARG A 23 12.31 -38.62 18.93
CA ARG A 23 12.26 -37.21 19.40
C ARG A 23 12.55 -36.18 18.33
N LEU A 24 13.24 -36.53 17.25
CA LEU A 24 13.57 -35.61 16.15
C LEU A 24 12.67 -35.83 14.93
N LEU A 25 12.36 -37.07 14.57
CA LEU A 25 11.51 -37.36 13.42
C LEU A 25 10.07 -36.93 13.66
N LEU A 26 9.52 -37.11 14.87
CA LEU A 26 8.13 -36.77 15.14
C LEU A 26 7.86 -35.25 15.03
N PRO A 27 8.66 -34.35 15.64
CA PRO A 27 8.47 -32.91 15.43
C PRO A 27 8.81 -32.47 14.00
N ALA A 28 9.80 -33.08 13.34
CA ALA A 28 10.10 -32.77 11.94
C ALA A 28 8.94 -33.17 11.01
N LEU A 29 8.31 -34.33 11.26
CA LEU A 29 7.13 -34.79 10.52
C LEU A 29 5.94 -33.87 10.77
N VAL A 30 5.71 -33.46 12.02
CA VAL A 30 4.63 -32.50 12.36
C VAL A 30 4.85 -31.16 11.66
N LEU A 31 6.08 -30.64 11.65
CA LEU A 31 6.43 -29.40 10.94
C LEU A 31 6.25 -29.54 9.42
N ALA A 32 6.66 -30.66 8.83
CA ALA A 32 6.45 -30.95 7.42
C ALA A 32 4.95 -31.07 7.06
N LEU A 33 4.14 -31.65 7.95
CA LEU A 33 2.70 -31.73 7.79
C LEU A 33 2.04 -30.36 7.88
N LEU A 34 2.44 -29.54 8.86
CA LEU A 34 1.94 -28.16 8.99
C LEU A 34 2.33 -27.31 7.78
N ALA A 35 3.55 -27.45 7.28
CA ALA A 35 4.01 -26.73 6.09
C ALA A 35 3.26 -27.16 4.82
N THR A 36 2.98 -28.46 4.64
CA THR A 36 2.19 -28.94 3.51
C THR A 36 0.72 -28.53 3.61
N VAL A 37 0.12 -28.57 4.80
CA VAL A 37 -1.24 -28.05 5.03
C VAL A 37 -1.32 -26.55 4.74
N ALA A 38 -0.35 -25.76 5.20
CA ALA A 38 -0.29 -24.33 4.91
C ALA A 38 -0.13 -24.06 3.40
N ALA A 39 0.74 -24.80 2.71
CA ALA A 39 0.93 -24.67 1.27
C ALA A 39 -0.32 -25.05 0.47
N VAL A 40 -1.02 -26.12 0.85
CA VAL A 40 -2.28 -26.55 0.21
C VAL A 40 -3.42 -25.57 0.49
N ALA A 41 -3.46 -24.97 1.68
CA ALA A 41 -4.40 -23.92 2.03
C ALA A 41 -4.08 -22.57 1.35
N GLY A 42 -2.98 -22.49 0.59
CA GLY A 42 -2.61 -21.28 -0.16
C GLY A 42 -1.98 -20.18 0.68
N PHE A 43 -1.61 -20.45 1.94
CA PHE A 43 -0.92 -19.48 2.79
C PHE A 43 0.43 -19.11 2.17
N ARG A 44 0.58 -17.85 1.78
CA ARG A 44 1.88 -17.31 1.37
C ARG A 44 2.58 -16.73 2.60
N TYR A 45 3.89 -16.94 2.74
CA TYR A 45 4.67 -16.35 3.85
C TYR A 45 4.55 -14.81 3.90
N GLU A 46 4.26 -14.16 2.78
CA GLU A 46 3.99 -12.72 2.66
C GLU A 46 2.68 -12.27 3.35
N GLU A 47 1.79 -13.20 3.70
CA GLU A 47 0.52 -12.95 4.37
C GLU A 47 0.62 -13.11 5.90
N LEU A 48 1.76 -13.58 6.44
CA LEU A 48 1.97 -13.68 7.89
C LEU A 48 1.80 -12.33 8.62
N PRO A 49 2.28 -11.19 8.09
CA PRO A 49 1.99 -9.88 8.69
C PRO A 49 0.50 -9.57 8.73
N ALA A 50 -0.27 -10.05 7.75
CA ALA A 50 -1.72 -9.83 7.68
C ALA A 50 -2.49 -10.48 8.81
N LEU A 51 -1.96 -11.55 9.39
CA LEU A 51 -2.55 -12.23 10.54
C LEU A 51 -2.45 -11.41 11.83
N PHE A 52 -1.52 -10.46 11.88
CA PHE A 52 -1.28 -9.58 13.02
C PHE A 52 -1.78 -8.16 12.82
N ASP A 53 -2.33 -7.87 11.63
CA ASP A 53 -2.92 -6.56 11.36
C ASP A 53 -4.28 -6.40 12.05
N GLY A 54 -4.53 -5.18 12.51
CA GLY A 54 -5.80 -4.82 13.14
C GLY A 54 -6.99 -4.84 12.17
N PRO A 55 -8.24 -4.74 12.69
CA PRO A 55 -9.46 -4.73 11.87
C PRO A 55 -9.49 -3.60 10.83
N GLU A 56 -8.64 -2.59 10.99
CA GLU A 56 -8.44 -1.47 10.07
C GLU A 56 -7.86 -1.92 8.72
N ARG A 57 -7.22 -3.09 8.61
CA ARG A 57 -6.60 -3.54 7.35
C ARG A 57 -7.60 -3.63 6.20
N GLY A 58 -7.18 -3.15 5.04
CA GLY A 58 -7.88 -3.29 3.76
C GLY A 58 -8.10 -1.96 3.06
N THR A 59 -8.92 -2.01 2.00
CA THR A 59 -9.31 -0.84 1.23
C THR A 59 -10.64 -0.29 1.73
N TRP A 60 -10.73 1.02 1.86
CA TRP A 60 -11.86 1.73 2.43
C TRP A 60 -12.26 2.91 1.55
N LEU A 61 -13.55 3.00 1.22
CA LEU A 61 -14.14 4.10 0.47
C LEU A 61 -14.69 5.16 1.43
N ALA A 62 -14.33 6.42 1.23
CA ALA A 62 -14.83 7.51 2.06
C ALA A 62 -16.33 7.69 1.86
N LEU A 63 -17.08 7.74 2.96
CA LEU A 63 -18.48 8.14 3.00
C LEU A 63 -18.58 9.63 3.28
N SER A 64 -17.84 10.11 4.28
CA SER A 64 -17.85 11.51 4.66
C SER A 64 -16.49 12.03 5.07
N LEU A 65 -16.23 13.31 4.79
CA LEU A 65 -15.06 14.05 5.24
C LEU A 65 -15.53 15.34 5.93
N ASN A 66 -15.15 15.53 7.19
CA ASN A 66 -15.61 16.63 8.05
C ASN A 66 -17.14 16.77 8.12
N GLY A 67 -17.86 15.64 8.04
CA GLY A 67 -19.32 15.59 8.06
C GLY A 67 -20.00 15.78 6.69
N GLU A 68 -19.24 16.12 5.64
CA GLU A 68 -19.75 16.29 4.29
C GLU A 68 -19.75 14.96 3.53
N ASP A 69 -20.83 14.66 2.79
CA ASP A 69 -20.94 13.45 1.97
C ASP A 69 -20.00 13.52 0.76
N VAL A 70 -19.13 12.51 0.64
CA VAL A 70 -18.16 12.38 -0.45
C VAL A 70 -18.22 11.01 -1.13
N ALA A 71 -19.23 10.18 -0.84
CA ALA A 71 -19.28 8.80 -1.33
C ALA A 71 -19.17 8.70 -2.87
N ALA A 72 -19.80 9.64 -3.58
CA ALA A 72 -19.78 9.68 -5.05
C ALA A 72 -18.44 10.15 -5.66
N ARG A 73 -17.55 10.74 -4.84
CA ARG A 73 -16.28 11.33 -5.30
C ARG A 73 -15.17 10.29 -5.46
N GLY A 74 -15.33 9.10 -4.90
CA GLY A 74 -14.34 8.04 -5.06
C GLY A 74 -13.03 8.29 -4.29
N PHE A 75 -13.10 8.97 -3.16
CA PHE A 75 -11.97 9.03 -2.24
C PHE A 75 -11.80 7.66 -1.58
N LEU A 76 -10.61 7.08 -1.62
CA LEU A 76 -10.33 5.78 -1.00
C LEU A 76 -8.97 5.78 -0.32
N VAL A 77 -8.85 4.96 0.73
CA VAL A 77 -7.59 4.70 1.43
C VAL A 77 -7.35 3.20 1.50
N ARG A 78 -6.09 2.78 1.48
CA ARG A 78 -5.64 1.42 1.74
C ARG A 78 -4.80 1.42 3.01
N VAL A 79 -5.19 0.59 3.96
CA VAL A 79 -4.54 0.44 5.26
C VAL A 79 -3.84 -0.90 5.35
N GLU A 80 -2.56 -0.87 5.70
CA GLU A 80 -1.69 -2.03 5.92
C GLU A 80 -0.75 -1.73 7.08
N GLY A 81 -0.46 -2.70 7.96
CA GLY A 81 0.49 -2.49 9.05
C GLY A 81 0.10 -1.40 10.05
N GLY A 82 -1.17 -1.02 10.12
CA GLY A 82 -1.65 0.10 10.94
C GLY A 82 -1.36 1.49 10.35
N ASP A 83 -1.04 1.58 9.05
CA ASP A 83 -0.78 2.83 8.34
C ASP A 83 -1.58 2.95 7.04
N VAL A 84 -1.87 4.19 6.63
CA VAL A 84 -2.42 4.46 5.29
C VAL A 84 -1.30 4.42 4.26
N VAL A 85 -1.25 3.37 3.44
CA VAL A 85 -0.15 3.12 2.50
C VAL A 85 -0.48 3.52 1.06
N ALA A 86 -1.75 3.61 0.70
CA ALA A 86 -2.18 4.00 -0.65
C ALA A 86 -3.57 4.62 -0.63
N GLY A 87 -3.99 5.19 -1.76
CA GLY A 87 -5.33 5.74 -1.88
C GLY A 87 -5.64 6.35 -3.24
N HIS A 88 -6.80 7.02 -3.29
CA HIS A 88 -7.26 7.80 -4.43
C HIS A 88 -7.91 9.07 -3.88
N ASP A 89 -7.48 10.24 -4.37
CA ASP A 89 -7.94 11.54 -3.87
C ASP A 89 -9.12 12.12 -4.66
N GLY A 90 -9.88 11.25 -5.34
CA GLY A 90 -10.98 11.64 -6.22
C GLY A 90 -10.53 11.97 -7.66
N CYS A 91 -9.23 12.10 -7.90
CA CYS A 91 -8.65 12.32 -9.22
C CYS A 91 -7.47 11.38 -9.49
N ASN A 92 -6.54 11.32 -8.53
CA ASN A 92 -5.28 10.64 -8.67
C ASN A 92 -5.18 9.47 -7.70
N ALA A 93 -4.70 8.35 -8.21
CA ALA A 93 -4.27 7.22 -7.40
C ALA A 93 -2.85 7.47 -6.91
N TRP A 94 -2.57 7.09 -5.67
CA TRP A 94 -1.24 7.19 -5.08
C TRP A 94 -0.93 6.00 -4.18
N GLY A 95 0.35 5.75 -3.95
CA GLY A 95 0.82 4.69 -3.07
C GLY A 95 2.24 4.92 -2.60
N ARG A 96 2.55 4.45 -1.40
CA ARG A 96 3.91 4.42 -0.86
C ARG A 96 4.64 3.21 -1.44
N THR A 97 5.81 3.42 -2.02
CA THR A 97 6.75 2.33 -2.25
C THR A 97 7.41 2.08 -0.90
N GLY A 98 7.56 0.83 -0.45
CA GLY A 98 8.11 0.51 0.89
C GLY A 98 9.54 1.00 1.14
N GLU A 99 10.10 1.76 0.20
CA GLU A 99 11.38 2.44 0.26
C GLU A 99 11.23 3.82 0.93
N THR A 100 12.26 4.20 1.66
CA THR A 100 12.35 5.51 2.31
C THR A 100 13.35 6.37 1.56
N ASP A 101 13.01 7.63 1.30
CA ASP A 101 13.95 8.59 0.72
C ASP A 101 15.13 8.81 1.69
N PRO A 102 16.38 8.52 1.27
CA PRO A 102 17.54 8.64 2.13
C PRO A 102 17.82 10.08 2.58
N ALA A 103 17.34 11.09 1.86
CA ALA A 103 17.56 12.50 2.22
C ALA A 103 16.57 12.98 3.29
N SER A 104 15.28 12.64 3.15
CA SER A 104 14.22 13.12 4.05
C SER A 104 13.83 12.13 5.14
N GLY A 105 14.20 10.86 5.01
CA GLY A 105 13.75 9.79 5.90
C GLY A 105 12.25 9.48 5.79
N ARG A 106 11.58 9.97 4.74
CA ARG A 106 10.13 9.77 4.53
C ARG A 106 9.85 8.69 3.48
N PRO A 107 8.73 7.95 3.58
CA PRO A 107 8.34 6.98 2.56
C PRO A 107 8.20 7.63 1.19
N ILE A 108 8.74 6.99 0.16
CA ILE A 108 8.59 7.45 -1.22
C ILE A 108 7.13 7.23 -1.66
N THR A 109 6.51 8.27 -2.21
CA THR A 109 5.11 8.22 -2.68
C THR A 109 5.06 8.40 -4.19
N THR A 110 4.41 7.45 -4.87
CA THR A 110 4.10 7.52 -6.30
C THR A 110 2.65 7.96 -6.48
N THR A 111 2.38 8.83 -7.44
CA THR A 111 1.02 9.29 -7.75
C THR A 111 0.82 9.36 -9.26
N THR A 112 -0.40 9.10 -9.72
CA THR A 112 -0.83 9.57 -11.04
C THR A 112 -0.88 11.10 -11.00
N LEU A 113 -0.42 11.78 -12.05
CA LEU A 113 -0.35 13.25 -12.12
C LEU A 113 -1.36 13.78 -13.14
N VAL A 114 -2.62 13.36 -13.00
CA VAL A 114 -3.72 13.88 -13.81
C VAL A 114 -4.11 15.26 -13.29
N ALA A 115 -4.25 16.21 -14.23
CA ALA A 115 -4.79 17.52 -13.93
C ALA A 115 -6.31 17.41 -13.73
N CYS A 116 -6.79 17.84 -12.57
CA CYS A 116 -8.21 17.86 -12.24
C CYS A 116 -8.61 19.23 -11.71
N ASP A 117 -9.89 19.55 -11.87
CA ASP A 117 -10.49 20.72 -11.25
C ASP A 117 -10.33 20.66 -9.72
N PRO A 118 -10.31 21.81 -9.03
CA PRO A 118 -10.26 21.84 -7.58
C PRO A 118 -11.38 20.99 -6.96
N ILE A 119 -10.99 19.94 -6.24
CA ILE A 119 -11.94 19.06 -5.57
C ILE A 119 -12.15 19.57 -4.14
N PRO A 120 -13.38 19.96 -3.75
CA PRO A 120 -13.65 20.25 -2.35
C PRO A 120 -13.29 19.01 -1.51
N TYR A 121 -12.85 19.21 -0.27
CA TYR A 121 -12.44 18.13 0.67
C TYR A 121 -11.07 17.50 0.42
N GLN A 122 -10.35 17.83 -0.65
CA GLN A 122 -9.00 17.30 -0.91
C GLN A 122 -8.03 17.59 0.24
N GLN A 123 -8.15 18.76 0.89
CA GLN A 123 -7.34 19.11 2.06
C GLN A 123 -7.62 18.22 3.28
N ALA A 124 -8.90 17.95 3.56
CA ALA A 124 -9.30 17.05 4.65
C ALA A 124 -8.82 15.62 4.38
N TYR A 125 -9.02 15.12 3.16
CA TYR A 125 -8.52 13.84 2.72
C TYR A 125 -6.99 13.74 2.89
N ARG A 126 -6.23 14.73 2.42
CA ARG A 126 -4.76 14.73 2.52
C ARG A 126 -4.29 14.70 3.97
N ARG A 127 -4.93 15.44 4.87
CA ARG A 127 -4.60 15.40 6.31
C ARG A 127 -4.81 14.02 6.91
N LEU A 128 -5.89 13.34 6.55
CA LEU A 128 -6.20 12.00 7.05
C LEU A 128 -5.28 10.92 6.46
N ALA A 129 -4.93 11.04 5.18
CA ALA A 129 -4.19 10.01 4.47
C ALA A 129 -2.65 10.12 4.59
N PHE A 130 -2.14 11.34 4.75
CA PHE A 130 -0.69 11.60 4.85
C PHE A 130 -0.24 12.09 6.23
N GLY A 131 -1.19 12.34 7.15
CA GLY A 131 -0.90 12.64 8.54
C GLY A 131 -1.00 11.40 9.43
N ASP A 132 -0.64 11.57 10.70
CA ASP A 132 -0.72 10.53 11.73
C ASP A 132 -2.14 10.45 12.30
N ALA A 133 -3.10 10.09 11.44
CA ALA A 133 -4.50 9.98 11.83
C ALA A 133 -4.72 8.77 12.74
N ALA A 134 -5.43 8.97 13.85
CA ALA A 134 -5.94 7.88 14.67
C ALA A 134 -6.98 7.10 13.87
N MET A 135 -6.86 5.77 13.89
CA MET A 135 -7.73 4.85 13.16
C MET A 135 -8.52 3.99 14.13
N GLN A 136 -9.81 3.83 13.85
CA GLN A 136 -10.66 2.95 14.64
C GLN A 136 -11.77 2.37 13.76
N VAL A 137 -11.94 1.04 13.81
CA VAL A 137 -13.13 0.41 13.23
C VAL A 137 -14.24 0.34 14.28
N GLY A 138 -15.38 0.95 13.96
CA GLY A 138 -16.58 0.94 14.80
C GLY A 138 -17.33 -0.40 14.74
N ALA A 139 -18.25 -0.60 15.67
CA ALA A 139 -19.13 -1.78 15.68
C ALA A 139 -20.06 -1.86 14.45
N ASP A 140 -20.28 -0.74 13.77
CA ASP A 140 -20.99 -0.64 12.49
C ASP A 140 -20.14 -1.08 11.29
N GLY A 141 -18.91 -1.55 11.53
CA GLY A 141 -17.98 -1.98 10.48
C GLY A 141 -17.39 -0.84 9.66
N ARG A 142 -17.54 0.41 10.12
CA ARG A 142 -16.97 1.58 9.45
C ARG A 142 -15.63 1.95 10.04
N LEU A 143 -14.72 2.40 9.18
CA LEU A 143 -13.44 2.96 9.61
C LEU A 143 -13.63 4.46 9.88
N ALA A 144 -13.22 4.90 11.06
CA ALA A 144 -13.06 6.30 11.41
C ALA A 144 -11.58 6.68 11.39
N LEU A 145 -11.25 7.73 10.63
CA LEU A 145 -9.94 8.38 10.68
C LEU A 145 -10.10 9.75 11.34
N ARG A 146 -9.22 10.10 12.29
CA ARG A 146 -9.26 11.41 12.95
C ARG A 146 -7.87 11.99 13.17
N ILE A 147 -7.71 13.27 12.87
CA ILE A 147 -6.52 14.06 13.22
C ILE A 147 -6.95 15.48 13.61
N GLY A 148 -6.81 15.82 14.89
CA GLY A 148 -7.31 17.09 15.43
C GLY A 148 -8.81 17.30 15.17
N ASP A 149 -9.13 18.35 14.42
CA ASP A 149 -10.48 18.74 13.98
C ASP A 149 -10.94 18.03 12.71
N THR A 150 -10.04 17.36 12.00
CA THR A 150 -10.32 16.69 10.73
C THR A 150 -10.75 15.25 11.00
N ALA A 151 -11.89 14.85 10.44
CA ALA A 151 -12.44 13.51 10.61
C ALA A 151 -12.96 12.95 9.29
N GLY A 152 -12.85 11.64 9.11
CA GLY A 152 -13.42 10.94 7.98
C GLY A 152 -14.05 9.62 8.41
N THR A 153 -15.15 9.24 7.75
CA THR A 153 -15.80 7.95 7.94
C THR A 153 -15.79 7.22 6.62
N PHE A 154 -15.41 5.94 6.66
CA PHE A 154 -15.21 5.12 5.48
C PHE A 154 -15.94 3.79 5.62
N ARG A 155 -16.45 3.27 4.50
CA ARG A 155 -16.95 1.90 4.41
C ARG A 155 -15.92 1.00 3.77
N ARG A 156 -15.97 -0.29 4.09
CA ARG A 156 -15.12 -1.28 3.44
C ARG A 156 -15.42 -1.30 1.94
N TRP A 157 -14.35 -1.32 1.14
CA TRP A 157 -14.44 -1.51 -0.31
C TRP A 157 -14.89 -2.94 -0.61
N THR A 158 -15.83 -3.11 -1.54
CA THR A 158 -16.42 -4.41 -1.89
C THR A 158 -16.09 -4.81 -3.34
N GLY A 159 -16.48 -6.04 -3.71
CA GLY A 159 -16.37 -6.53 -5.09
C GLY A 159 -17.12 -5.63 -6.08
N ASP A 160 -18.34 -5.20 -5.72
CA ASP A 160 -19.18 -4.32 -6.53
C ASP A 160 -18.50 -2.98 -6.84
N ASP A 161 -17.71 -2.45 -5.91
CA ASP A 161 -16.94 -1.22 -6.13
C ASP A 161 -15.83 -1.43 -7.17
N THR A 162 -15.23 -2.61 -7.17
CA THR A 162 -14.17 -2.99 -8.13
C THR A 162 -14.74 -3.08 -9.54
N GLU A 163 -15.91 -3.70 -9.68
CA GLU A 163 -16.63 -3.78 -10.95
C GLU A 163 -17.06 -2.39 -11.44
N THR A 164 -17.63 -1.58 -10.53
CA THR A 164 -18.00 -0.18 -10.84
C THR A 164 -16.80 0.67 -11.27
N GLN A 165 -15.64 0.49 -10.63
CA GLN A 165 -14.42 1.21 -10.99
C GLN A 165 -13.86 0.74 -12.34
N ARG A 166 -13.88 -0.57 -12.60
CA ARG A 166 -13.48 -1.15 -13.89
C ARG A 166 -14.39 -0.65 -15.01
N ASP A 167 -15.71 -0.70 -14.82
CA ASP A 167 -16.69 -0.20 -15.80
C ASP A 167 -16.49 1.28 -16.11
N ARG A 168 -16.15 2.10 -15.10
CA ARG A 168 -15.83 3.52 -15.30
C ARG A 168 -14.53 3.72 -16.08
N ALA A 169 -13.51 2.87 -15.84
CA ALA A 169 -12.24 2.93 -16.54
C ALA A 169 -12.34 2.43 -18.00
N GLU A 170 -13.20 1.44 -18.25
CA GLU A 170 -13.42 0.83 -19.56
C GLU A 170 -14.43 1.58 -20.42
N ARG A 171 -15.36 2.35 -19.80
CA ARG A 171 -16.20 3.28 -20.56
C ARG A 171 -15.32 4.32 -21.26
N PRO A 172 -15.38 4.43 -22.59
CA PRO A 172 -14.73 5.53 -23.28
C PRO A 172 -15.37 6.82 -22.78
N GLY A 173 -14.63 7.58 -21.97
CA GLY A 173 -15.02 8.93 -21.59
C GLY A 173 -15.24 9.78 -22.86
N PRO A 174 -16.04 10.87 -22.77
CA PRO A 174 -16.12 11.82 -23.88
C PRO A 174 -14.69 12.17 -24.28
N ALA A 175 -14.40 12.05 -25.59
CA ALA A 175 -13.08 12.06 -26.19
C ALA A 175 -12.08 12.85 -25.35
N ARG A 176 -11.06 12.14 -24.83
CA ARG A 176 -9.84 12.78 -24.32
C ARG A 176 -9.52 13.89 -25.30
N SER A 177 -9.67 15.15 -24.88
CA SER A 177 -9.23 16.27 -25.70
C SER A 177 -7.82 15.91 -26.12
N ALA A 178 -7.62 15.83 -27.44
CA ALA A 178 -6.30 15.54 -27.99
C ALA A 178 -5.27 16.38 -27.23
N PRO A 179 -4.07 15.84 -26.93
CA PRO A 179 -3.03 16.66 -26.34
C PRO A 179 -2.97 17.97 -27.13
N PRO A 180 -2.96 19.14 -26.48
CA PRO A 180 -2.84 20.39 -27.20
C PRO A 180 -1.65 20.26 -28.16
N PRO A 181 -1.77 20.74 -29.41
CA PRO A 181 -0.67 20.65 -30.36
C PRO A 181 0.59 21.17 -29.68
N PRO A 182 1.77 20.54 -29.91
CA PRO A 182 3.00 20.96 -29.27
C PRO A 182 3.14 22.47 -29.43
N SER A 183 3.30 23.17 -28.31
CA SER A 183 3.48 24.62 -28.32
C SER A 183 4.54 24.95 -29.36
N ALA A 184 4.22 25.87 -30.28
CA ALA A 184 5.17 26.33 -31.27
C ALA A 184 6.50 26.67 -30.57
N PRO A 185 7.65 26.30 -31.15
CA PRO A 185 8.94 26.67 -30.59
C PRO A 185 8.95 28.18 -30.34
N PRO A 186 9.56 28.66 -29.24
CA PRO A 186 9.65 30.08 -28.97
C PRO A 186 10.22 30.78 -30.21
N PRO A 187 9.69 31.97 -30.57
CA PRO A 187 10.21 32.70 -31.72
C PRO A 187 11.71 32.87 -31.55
N ALA A 188 12.46 32.58 -32.63
CA ALA A 188 13.90 32.73 -32.64
C ALA A 188 14.27 34.12 -32.11
N PRO A 189 15.34 34.26 -31.29
CA PRO A 189 15.78 35.56 -30.83
C PRO A 189 16.01 36.46 -32.05
N SER A 190 15.40 37.64 -32.02
CA SER A 190 15.59 38.63 -33.07
C SER A 190 17.08 38.92 -33.24
N PRO A 191 17.58 39.07 -34.47
CA PRO A 191 18.97 39.45 -34.69
C PRO A 191 19.25 40.79 -33.98
N PRO A 192 20.48 41.00 -33.46
CA PRO A 192 20.85 42.26 -32.85
C PRO A 192 20.62 43.39 -33.86
N LEU A 193 19.95 44.46 -33.40
CA LEU A 193 19.79 45.69 -34.17
C LEU A 193 21.19 46.27 -34.44
N ASP A 194 21.46 46.58 -35.71
CA ASP A 194 22.68 47.28 -36.12
C ASP A 194 22.82 48.59 -35.31
N PRO A 195 24.03 48.97 -34.89
CA PRO A 195 24.25 50.23 -34.21
C PRO A 195 24.02 51.37 -35.20
N VAL A 196 22.85 52.00 -35.12
CA VAL A 196 22.60 53.30 -35.74
C VAL A 196 23.53 54.32 -35.07
N ALA A 197 24.46 54.84 -35.88
CA ALA A 197 25.34 55.94 -35.53
C ALA A 197 24.51 57.15 -35.08
N ALA A 198 24.53 57.45 -33.79
CA ALA A 198 23.97 58.68 -33.25
C ALA A 198 24.92 59.85 -33.56
N ASN A 199 24.65 60.56 -34.66
CA ASN A 199 25.16 61.91 -34.87
C ASN A 199 24.40 62.87 -33.94
N PHE A 200 25.08 63.40 -32.92
CA PHE A 200 24.60 64.54 -32.14
C PHE A 200 25.20 65.83 -32.72
N PRO A 201 24.39 66.86 -33.06
CA PRO A 201 24.91 68.20 -33.29
C PRO A 201 25.16 68.89 -31.94
N THR A 202 26.40 69.36 -31.75
CA THR A 202 26.82 70.24 -30.65
C THR A 202 26.21 71.63 -30.82
N GLY A 203 25.57 72.13 -29.76
CA GLY A 203 25.37 73.56 -29.51
C GLY A 203 26.40 74.06 -28.51
#